data_AF-A0A2D5LH97-F1
#
_entry.id   AF-A0A2D5LH97-F1
#
_cell.length_a   1.000
_cell.length_b   1.000
_cell.length_c   1.000
_cell.angle_alpha   90.00
_cell.angle_beta   90.00
_cell.angle_gamma   90.00
#
_symmetry.space_group_name_H-M   'P 1'
#
loop_
_entity.id
_entity.type
_entity.pdbx_description
1 polymer ?
#
loop_
_entity_poly.entity_id
_entity_poly.type
_entity_poly.pdbx_seq_one_letter_code
_entity_poly.pdbx_strand_id
1 'polypeptide(L)' 'MKKTIRLSLGAILFLTGIVLTLLPGSILLVIGGLILLSYDWPRARSWLRFFQNQMTSSARRLDRLLLNRRLRKYRVR' A
#
# COMPACT_ATOMS: atom_id res chain seq x y z
N MET A 1 -12.33 27.25 3.25
CA MET A 1 -11.44 26.90 4.37
C MET A 1 -11.25 25.39 4.58
N LYS A 2 -12.31 24.57 4.64
CA LYS A 2 -12.20 23.10 4.83
C LYS A 2 -11.40 22.36 3.73
N LYS A 3 -11.46 22.82 2.47
CA LYS A 3 -10.75 22.20 1.34
C LYS A 3 -9.23 22.39 1.39
N THR A 4 -8.76 23.60 1.75
CA THR A 4 -7.34 23.96 1.75
C THR A 4 -6.57 23.18 2.83
N ILE A 5 -7.12 23.11 4.04
CA ILE A 5 -6.55 22.39 5.19
C ILE A 5 -6.36 20.89 4.88
N ARG A 6 -7.27 20.32 4.09
CA ARG A 6 -7.32 18.90 3.76
C ARG A 6 -6.37 18.53 2.63
N LEU A 7 -6.22 19.44 1.66
CA LEU A 7 -5.23 19.32 0.60
C LEU A 7 -3.80 19.41 1.17
N SER A 8 -3.56 20.35 2.09
CA SER A 8 -2.26 20.49 2.75
C SER A 8 -1.97 19.30 3.68
N LEU A 9 -2.94 18.83 4.46
CA LEU A 9 -2.78 17.64 5.31
C LEU A 9 -2.44 16.37 4.50
N GLY A 10 -3.12 16.14 3.39
CA GLY A 10 -2.85 14.94 2.58
C GLY A 10 -1.58 15.05 1.74
N ALA A 11 -1.15 16.26 1.34
CA ALA A 11 0.17 16.47 0.73
C ALA A 11 1.30 16.20 1.74
N ILE A 12 1.13 16.67 3.00
CA ILE A 12 2.07 16.41 4.09
C ILE A 12 2.13 14.91 4.40
N LEU A 13 0.99 14.21 4.50
CA LEU A 13 1.00 12.77 4.75
C LEU A 13 1.62 11.97 3.60
N PHE A 14 1.43 12.38 2.34
CA PHE A 14 2.03 11.71 1.19
C PHE A 14 3.55 11.88 1.17
N LEU A 15 4.06 13.10 1.35
CA LEU A 15 5.48 13.39 1.46
C LEU A 15 6.12 12.66 2.66
N THR A 16 5.44 12.68 3.81
CA THR A 16 5.90 11.99 5.03
C THR A 16 5.90 10.48 4.84
N GLY A 17 4.91 9.91 4.14
CA GLY A 17 4.85 8.48 3.80
C GLY A 17 5.95 8.04 2.83
N ILE A 18 6.33 8.89 1.87
CA ILE A 18 7.47 8.63 0.97
C ILE A 18 8.79 8.62 1.76
N VAL A 19 8.98 9.60 2.65
CA VAL A 19 10.18 9.66 3.50
C VAL A 19 10.26 8.46 4.46
N LEU A 20 9.14 8.06 5.06
CA LEU A 20 9.08 6.92 5.98
C LEU A 20 9.18 5.55 5.30
N THR A 21 8.80 5.42 4.01
CA THR A 21 9.02 4.17 3.26
C THR A 21 10.49 3.95 2.93
N LEU A 22 11.30 5.01 2.88
CA LEU A 22 12.75 4.88 2.76
C LEU A 22 13.41 4.35 4.04
N LEU A 23 12.76 4.47 5.22
CA LEU A 23 13.45 4.41 6.50
C LEU A 23 13.62 3.02 7.13
N PRO A 24 12.60 2.27 7.61
CA PRO A 24 12.07 1.10 6.86
C PRO A 24 10.65 0.65 7.31
N GLY A 25 9.93 -0.12 6.46
CA GLY A 25 9.02 -1.18 6.95
C GLY A 25 7.50 -1.06 6.80
N SER A 26 6.90 0.11 6.52
CA SER A 26 5.44 0.23 6.52
C SER A 26 4.87 0.95 5.30
N ILE A 27 4.66 0.18 4.23
CA ILE A 27 3.80 0.61 3.11
C ILE A 27 2.35 0.88 3.57
N LEU A 28 1.97 0.39 4.75
CA LEU A 28 0.67 0.65 5.40
C LEU A 28 0.52 2.12 5.79
N LEU A 29 1.60 2.81 6.20
CA LEU A 29 1.55 4.26 6.47
C LEU A 29 1.29 5.05 5.18
N VAL A 30 1.90 4.64 4.06
CA VAL A 30 1.63 5.24 2.74
C VAL A 30 0.18 5.01 2.33
N ILE A 31 -0.32 3.77 2.46
CA ILE A 31 -1.71 3.44 2.12
C ILE A 31 -2.69 4.20 3.03
N GLY A 32 -2.41 4.29 4.33
CA GLY A 32 -3.23 5.04 5.30
C GLY A 32 -3.32 6.52 4.96
N GLY A 33 -2.18 7.15 4.59
CA GLY A 33 -2.20 8.55 4.15
C GLY A 33 -2.91 8.77 2.83
N LEU A 34 -2.78 7.83 1.92
CA LEU A 34 -3.46 7.86 0.63
C LEU A 34 -4.98 7.63 0.78
N ILE A 35 -5.42 6.81 1.76
CA ILE A 35 -6.84 6.61 2.10
C ILE A 35 -7.45 7.94 2.56
N LEU A 36 -6.77 8.63 3.49
CA LEU A 36 -7.22 9.90 4.03
C LEU A 36 -7.33 10.96 2.91
N LEU A 37 -6.33 11.01 2.02
CA LEU A 37 -6.29 11.95 0.89
C LEU A 37 -7.33 11.59 -0.22
N SER A 38 -7.70 10.31 -0.35
CA SER A 38 -8.67 9.85 -1.36
C SER A 38 -10.10 10.32 -1.11
N TYR A 39 -10.42 10.74 0.12
CA TYR A 39 -11.75 11.24 0.46
C TYR A 39 -12.12 12.52 -0.31
N ASP A 40 -11.10 13.29 -0.72
CA ASP A 40 -11.30 14.63 -1.27
C ASP A 40 -10.71 14.88 -2.64
N TRP A 41 -9.89 13.94 -3.10
CA TRP A 41 -9.30 13.97 -4.41
C TRP A 41 -9.59 12.66 -5.15
N PRO A 42 -10.55 12.63 -6.09
CA PRO A 42 -10.96 11.39 -6.76
C PRO A 42 -9.80 10.71 -7.53
N ARG A 43 -8.78 11.48 -7.93
CA ARG A 43 -7.56 10.94 -8.56
C ARG A 43 -6.69 10.13 -7.58
N ALA A 44 -6.68 10.44 -6.28
CA ALA A 44 -5.94 9.69 -5.27
C ALA A 44 -6.56 8.30 -5.05
N ARG A 45 -7.86 8.16 -5.29
CA ARG A 45 -8.55 6.86 -5.29
C ARG A 45 -8.04 5.90 -6.36
N SER A 46 -7.62 6.43 -7.52
CA SER A 46 -7.00 5.63 -8.60
C SER A 46 -5.63 5.09 -8.15
N TRP A 47 -4.79 5.95 -7.57
CA TRP A 47 -3.51 5.55 -6.99
C TRP A 47 -3.68 4.54 -5.85
N LEU A 48 -4.69 4.73 -4.99
CA LEU A 48 -5.04 3.79 -3.94
C LEU A 48 -5.33 2.39 -4.47
N ARG A 49 -6.14 2.31 -5.52
CA ARG A 49 -6.47 1.04 -6.19
C ARG A 49 -5.24 0.42 -6.83
N PHE A 50 -4.38 1.22 -7.44
CA PHE A 50 -3.13 0.74 -8.03
C PHE A 50 -2.25 0.05 -6.98
N PHE A 51 -1.99 0.70 -5.85
CA PHE A 51 -1.16 0.12 -4.78
C PHE A 51 -1.81 -1.11 -4.15
N GLN A 52 -3.12 -1.10 -3.91
CA GLN A 52 -3.86 -2.27 -3.40
C GLN A 52 -3.82 -3.46 -4.36
N ASN A 53 -3.93 -3.22 -5.67
CA ASN A 53 -3.84 -4.27 -6.69
C ASN A 53 -2.44 -4.89 -6.74
N GLN A 54 -1.39 -4.05 -6.70
CA GLN A 54 0.00 -4.53 -6.68
C GLN A 54 0.30 -5.34 -5.42
N MET A 55 -0.22 -4.90 -4.26
CA MET A 55 -0.08 -5.62 -3.00
C MET A 55 -0.79 -6.97 -3.05
N THR A 56 -2.03 -7.01 -3.56
CA THR A 56 -2.81 -8.25 -3.71
C THR A 56 -2.13 -9.23 -4.67
N SER A 57 -1.61 -8.75 -5.80
CA SER A 57 -0.85 -9.56 -6.76
C SER A 57 0.41 -10.16 -6.13
N SER A 58 1.15 -9.34 -5.38
CA SER A 58 2.37 -9.76 -4.69
C SER A 58 2.09 -10.79 -3.60
N ALA A 59 1.06 -10.56 -2.77
CA ALA A 59 0.62 -11.51 -1.75
C ALA A 59 0.24 -12.87 -2.37
N ARG A 60 -0.58 -12.88 -3.43
CA ARG A 60 -0.95 -14.11 -4.14
C ARG A 60 0.25 -14.86 -4.72
N ARG A 61 1.25 -14.14 -5.25
CA ARG A 61 2.49 -14.77 -5.74
C ARG A 61 3.27 -15.41 -4.59
N LEU A 62 3.37 -14.71 -3.47
CA LEU A 62 4.08 -15.18 -2.28
C LEU A 62 3.39 -16.40 -1.65
N ASP A 63 2.05 -16.38 -1.56
CA ASP A 63 1.24 -17.51 -1.12
C ASP A 63 1.45 -18.74 -1.99
N ARG A 64 1.44 -18.59 -3.33
CA ARG A 64 1.73 -19.69 -4.26
C ARG A 64 3.15 -20.21 -4.09
N LEU A 65 4.13 -19.32 -3.90
CA LEU A 65 5.52 -19.69 -3.65
C LEU A 65 5.66 -20.52 -2.37
N LEU A 66 5.03 -20.09 -1.28
CA LEU A 66 5.02 -20.79 0.00
C LEU A 66 4.29 -22.14 -0.12
N LEU A 67 3.14 -22.18 -0.77
CA LEU A 67 2.37 -23.41 -0.99
C LEU A 67 3.18 -24.45 -1.78
N ASN A 68 3.81 -24.03 -2.89
CA ASN A 68 4.64 -24.92 -3.70
C ASN A 68 5.87 -25.43 -2.92
N ARG A 69 6.48 -24.57 -2.09
CA ARG A 69 7.56 -24.98 -1.18
C ARG A 69 7.08 -26.04 -0.18
N ARG A 70 5.89 -25.87 0.41
CA ARG A 70 5.29 -26.85 1.33
C ARG A 70 5.01 -28.18 0.62
N LEU A 71 4.34 -28.16 -0.54
CA LEU A 71 4.01 -29.36 -1.30
C LEU A 71 5.26 -30.14 -1.73
N ARG A 72 6.33 -29.44 -2.15
CA ARG A 72 7.62 -30.07 -2.45
C ARG A 72 8.22 -30.73 -1.22
N LYS A 73 8.12 -30.11 -0.03
CA LYS A 73 8.60 -30.70 1.22
C LYS A 73 7.85 -31.98 1.61
N TYR A 74 6.53 -32.03 1.37
CA TYR A 74 5.73 -33.23 1.64
C TYR A 74 5.96 -34.36 0.63
N ARG A 75 6.34 -34.07 -0.63
CA ARG A 75 6.59 -35.08 -1.66
C ARG A 75 7.93 -35.82 -1.52
N VAL A 76 8.88 -35.25 -0.78
CA VAL A 76 10.23 -35.81 -0.56
C VAL A 76 10.29 -36.65 0.73
N ARG A 77 9.19 -36.73 1.49
CA ARG A 77 9.06 -37.51 2.72
C ARG A 77 8.12 -38.68 2.50
#